data_AF-A0A812F0H7-F1
#
_entry.id   AF-A0A812F0H7-F1
#
_cell.length_a   1.000
_cell.length_b   1.000
_cell.length_c   1.000
_cell.angle_alpha   90.00
_cell.angle_beta   90.00
_cell.angle_gamma   90.00
#
_symmetry.space_group_name_H-M   'P 1'
#
loop_
_entity.id
_entity.type
_entity.pdbx_description
1 polymer ?
#
loop_
_entity_poly.entity_id
_entity_poly.type
_entity_poly.pdbx_seq_one_letter_code
_entity_poly.pdbx_strand_id
1 'polypeptide(L)'
;MQRLQKRDRHTVSSDLRSRLLVLTQNFFSSFKIHFLFAMKLALVTPIVDIVNVVSCAKFEKSIDLQKIIDSVPQTEYNPSRFPGLVLRLVFPKASVLIFESGKIVCTGTKSKEQSIRAIHSVVSRLAAHGIDMGEKEPEIEVQNMVASVNLKGAINLEKSARILPRCMYEPEQFPALIYRMSDTSKVMLVFGSGKLVCTGNKTKEEIFKAVESLHSILEEKMLISYR
;
A
#
# COMPACT_ATOMS: atom_id res chain seq x y z
N MET A 1 88.74 4.22 12.36
CA MET A 1 88.43 4.85 11.06
C MET A 1 87.48 3.93 10.29
N GLN A 2 86.28 4.44 10.00
CA GLN A 2 85.14 3.73 9.40
C GLN A 2 85.29 3.58 7.88
N ARG A 3 84.83 2.46 7.32
CA ARG A 3 84.34 2.39 5.94
C ARG A 3 83.17 1.40 5.80
N LEU A 4 82.04 1.96 5.35
CA LEU A 4 81.11 1.45 4.34
C LEU A 4 80.39 0.10 4.55
N GLN A 5 79.08 0.20 4.86
CA GLN A 5 78.03 -0.40 4.03
C GLN A 5 76.75 0.46 4.10
N LYS A 6 76.42 1.09 2.97
CA LYS A 6 75.14 1.73 2.65
C LYS A 6 74.21 0.62 2.11
N ARG A 7 73.03 0.41 2.71
CA ARG A 7 71.88 -0.26 2.06
C ARG A 7 70.57 0.40 2.48
N ASP A 8 69.95 1.04 1.49
CA ASP A 8 68.53 1.16 1.15
C ASP A 8 67.53 1.73 2.17
N ARG A 9 67.23 3.03 2.02
CA ARG A 9 66.02 3.71 2.53
C ARG A 9 65.24 4.42 1.42
N HIS A 10 64.99 3.77 0.29
CA HIS A 10 64.20 4.36 -0.79
C HIS A 10 63.31 3.35 -1.52
N THR A 11 62.40 2.66 -0.82
CA THR A 11 61.37 1.86 -1.53
C THR A 11 60.09 1.52 -0.73
N VAL A 12 59.74 2.27 0.32
CA VAL A 12 58.52 1.98 1.11
C VAL A 12 57.46 3.10 1.06
N SER A 13 57.86 4.35 0.75
CA SER A 13 56.95 5.50 0.79
C SER A 13 56.09 5.67 -0.48
N SER A 14 56.61 5.28 -1.66
CA SER A 14 55.86 5.39 -2.92
C SER A 14 54.75 4.34 -3.02
N ASP A 15 54.99 3.12 -2.55
CA ASP A 15 54.07 1.97 -2.71
C ASP A 15 52.83 2.06 -1.79
N LEU A 16 52.97 2.62 -0.58
CA LEU A 16 51.82 2.88 0.30
C LEU A 16 50.91 4.00 -0.23
N ARG A 17 51.46 5.03 -0.88
CA ARG A 17 50.65 6.11 -1.48
C ARG A 17 49.87 5.61 -2.69
N SER A 18 50.46 4.79 -3.55
CA SER A 18 49.74 4.16 -4.67
C SER A 18 48.70 3.15 -4.20
N ARG A 19 48.96 2.35 -3.16
CA ARG A 19 47.97 1.42 -2.58
C ARG A 19 46.81 2.14 -1.88
N LEU A 20 47.07 3.25 -1.18
CA LEU A 20 46.02 4.07 -0.57
C LEU A 20 45.18 4.83 -1.62
N LEU A 21 45.80 5.26 -2.73
CA LEU A 21 45.10 5.87 -3.85
C LEU A 21 44.21 4.85 -4.60
N VAL A 22 44.68 3.61 -4.77
CA VAL A 22 43.91 2.52 -5.38
C VAL A 22 42.78 2.05 -4.45
N LEU A 23 43.01 1.98 -3.13
CA LEU A 23 41.94 1.65 -2.17
C LEU A 23 40.89 2.77 -2.09
N THR A 24 41.28 4.03 -2.12
CA THR A 24 40.32 5.15 -2.17
C THR A 24 39.61 5.24 -3.52
N GLN A 25 40.29 5.02 -4.65
CA GLN A 25 39.65 4.92 -5.97
C GLN A 25 38.72 3.71 -6.09
N ASN A 26 39.08 2.55 -5.55
CA ASN A 26 38.22 1.37 -5.55
C ASN A 26 37.01 1.53 -4.61
N PHE A 27 37.19 2.17 -3.45
CA PHE A 27 36.10 2.49 -2.53
C PHE A 27 35.14 3.52 -3.13
N PHE A 28 35.66 4.57 -3.77
CA PHE A 28 34.85 5.56 -4.51
C PHE A 28 34.24 4.98 -5.79
N SER A 29 34.88 4.03 -6.48
CA SER A 29 34.33 3.38 -7.67
C SER A 29 33.21 2.41 -7.30
N SER A 30 33.36 1.63 -6.23
CA SER A 30 32.31 0.75 -5.73
C SER A 30 31.12 1.56 -5.23
N PHE A 31 31.36 2.65 -4.49
CA PHE A 31 30.29 3.55 -4.05
C PHE A 31 29.66 4.32 -5.23
N LYS A 32 30.43 4.76 -6.23
CA LYS A 32 29.90 5.35 -7.47
C LYS A 32 29.12 4.34 -8.30
N ILE A 33 29.55 3.09 -8.39
CA ILE A 33 28.86 2.03 -9.13
C ILE A 33 27.59 1.66 -8.39
N HIS A 34 27.60 1.51 -7.07
CA HIS A 34 26.40 1.30 -6.27
C HIS A 34 25.45 2.50 -6.35
N PHE A 35 25.98 3.72 -6.34
CA PHE A 35 25.22 4.96 -6.45
C PHE A 35 24.68 5.21 -7.86
N LEU A 36 25.44 4.89 -8.91
CA LEU A 36 24.99 4.91 -10.31
C LEU A 36 23.99 3.78 -10.57
N PHE A 37 24.16 2.61 -9.97
CA PHE A 37 23.21 1.51 -10.06
C PHE A 37 21.91 1.87 -9.33
N ALA A 38 22.00 2.45 -8.13
CA ALA A 38 20.86 3.01 -7.40
C ALA A 38 20.18 4.18 -8.16
N MET A 39 20.95 5.08 -8.78
CA MET A 39 20.41 6.15 -9.65
C MET A 39 19.79 5.59 -10.94
N LYS A 40 20.26 4.46 -11.46
CA LYS A 40 19.77 3.84 -12.69
C LYS A 40 18.55 2.94 -12.44
N LEU A 41 18.44 2.35 -11.24
CA LEU A 41 17.23 1.68 -10.72
C LEU A 41 16.13 2.71 -10.37
N ALA A 42 16.49 3.89 -9.89
CA ALA A 42 15.54 4.92 -9.43
C ALA A 42 14.95 5.83 -10.53
N LEU A 43 14.78 5.37 -11.77
CA LEU A 43 14.22 6.23 -12.83
C LEU A 43 12.70 6.14 -12.97
N VAL A 44 12.08 5.06 -12.49
CA VAL A 44 10.65 4.81 -12.72
C VAL A 44 9.89 4.79 -11.39
N THR A 45 9.33 5.93 -11.00
CA THR A 45 8.48 6.01 -9.81
C THR A 45 7.09 5.40 -10.10
N PRO A 46 6.64 4.43 -9.28
CA PRO A 46 5.27 3.92 -9.33
C PRO A 46 4.23 5.02 -9.16
N ILE A 47 3.13 4.94 -9.91
CA ILE A 47 1.94 5.76 -9.65
C ILE A 47 1.02 4.96 -8.74
N VAL A 48 0.67 5.53 -7.59
CA VAL A 48 -0.18 4.88 -6.58
C VAL A 48 -1.44 5.70 -6.38
N ASP A 49 -2.58 5.10 -6.69
CA ASP A 49 -3.90 5.71 -6.55
C ASP A 49 -4.74 4.95 -5.53
N ILE A 50 -5.18 5.61 -4.46
CA ILE A 50 -6.16 5.02 -3.53
C ILE A 50 -7.51 4.98 -4.24
N VAL A 51 -8.02 3.77 -4.44
CA VAL A 51 -9.28 3.54 -5.15
C VAL A 51 -10.45 3.24 -4.22
N ASN A 52 -10.18 2.77 -3.00
CA ASN A 52 -11.20 2.51 -2.00
C ASN A 52 -10.64 2.62 -0.57
N VAL A 53 -11.44 3.17 0.33
CA VAL A 53 -11.21 3.18 1.77
C VAL A 53 -12.44 2.60 2.46
N VAL A 54 -12.22 1.63 3.33
CA VAL A 54 -13.23 1.07 4.23
C VAL A 54 -12.93 1.58 5.63
N SER A 55 -13.89 2.30 6.21
CA SER A 55 -13.83 2.79 7.58
C SER A 55 -14.99 2.27 8.40
N CYS A 56 -14.79 2.13 9.70
CA CYS A 56 -15.88 1.84 10.61
C CYS A 56 -15.86 2.77 11.82
N ALA A 57 -17.05 2.94 12.40
CA ALA A 57 -17.26 3.64 13.65
C ALA A 57 -18.25 2.84 14.48
N LYS A 58 -18.17 2.96 15.81
CA LYS A 58 -19.09 2.30 16.74
C LYS A 58 -19.68 3.32 17.68
N PHE A 59 -20.95 3.65 17.46
CA PHE A 59 -21.72 4.51 18.33
C PHE A 59 -22.17 3.74 19.59
N GLU A 60 -22.41 4.48 20.68
CA GLU A 60 -22.73 3.91 21.99
C GLU A 60 -24.13 3.32 22.03
N LYS A 61 -25.08 3.95 21.34
CA LYS A 61 -26.48 3.53 21.33
C LYS A 61 -26.73 2.45 20.30
N SER A 62 -27.56 1.48 20.67
CA SER A 62 -28.21 0.63 19.69
C SER A 62 -29.20 1.45 18.86
N ILE A 63 -29.41 1.02 17.63
CA ILE A 63 -30.19 1.74 16.64
C ILE A 63 -31.35 0.85 16.23
N ASP A 64 -32.56 1.38 16.33
CA ASP A 64 -33.73 0.77 15.74
C ASP A 64 -33.72 1.03 14.23
N LEU A 65 -33.33 0.01 13.45
CA LEU A 65 -33.26 0.13 11.99
C LEU A 65 -34.64 0.38 11.36
N GLN A 66 -35.73 -0.07 12.01
CA GLN A 66 -37.08 0.16 11.49
C GLN A 66 -37.44 1.65 11.51
N LYS A 67 -37.08 2.36 12.59
CA LYS A 67 -37.26 3.82 12.64
C LYS A 67 -36.50 4.55 11.53
N ILE A 68 -35.32 4.05 11.14
CA ILE A 68 -34.57 4.62 10.02
C ILE A 68 -35.32 4.40 8.71
N ILE A 69 -35.87 3.22 8.47
CA ILE A 69 -36.60 2.90 7.25
C ILE A 69 -37.85 3.77 7.11
N ASP A 70 -38.57 3.95 8.21
CA ASP A 70 -39.84 4.67 8.23
C ASP A 70 -39.64 6.18 8.04
N SER A 71 -38.49 6.72 8.46
CA SER A 71 -38.23 8.16 8.47
C SER A 71 -37.23 8.65 7.42
N VAL A 72 -36.24 7.83 7.04
CA VAL A 72 -35.14 8.24 6.17
C VAL A 72 -35.32 7.65 4.77
N PRO A 73 -35.49 8.49 3.73
CA PRO A 73 -35.71 7.99 2.37
C PRO A 73 -34.45 7.33 1.78
N GLN A 74 -34.61 6.53 0.72
CA GLN A 74 -33.48 5.91 -0.01
C GLN A 74 -32.61 4.99 0.86
N THR A 75 -33.25 4.26 1.76
CA THR A 75 -32.64 3.18 2.55
C THR A 75 -32.93 1.83 1.89
N GLU A 76 -31.98 0.90 1.92
CA GLU A 76 -32.17 -0.49 1.49
C GLU A 76 -31.96 -1.40 2.71
N TYR A 77 -32.98 -2.16 3.13
CA TYR A 77 -32.89 -3.11 4.24
C TYR A 77 -33.63 -4.41 3.92
N ASN A 78 -32.94 -5.54 4.04
CA ASN A 78 -33.53 -6.87 3.94
C ASN A 78 -32.72 -7.83 4.84
N PRO A 79 -33.13 -8.03 6.11
CA PRO A 79 -32.36 -8.80 7.09
C PRO A 79 -32.19 -10.28 6.70
N SER A 80 -33.11 -10.83 5.90
CA SER A 80 -32.98 -12.19 5.36
C SER A 80 -31.82 -12.33 4.36
N ARG A 81 -31.39 -11.23 3.74
CA ARG A 81 -30.24 -11.19 2.83
C ARG A 81 -28.98 -10.63 3.47
N PHE A 82 -29.11 -9.57 4.27
CA PHE A 82 -27.99 -8.89 4.90
C PHE A 82 -28.47 -8.14 6.17
N PRO A 83 -27.79 -8.30 7.32
CA PRO A 83 -28.27 -7.77 8.61
C PRO A 83 -28.11 -6.26 8.79
N GLY A 84 -27.45 -5.55 7.87
CA GLY A 84 -27.26 -4.10 7.95
C GLY A 84 -28.20 -3.34 7.00
N LEU A 85 -28.61 -2.15 7.42
CA LEU A 85 -29.28 -1.18 6.55
C LEU A 85 -28.23 -0.49 5.68
N VAL A 86 -28.52 -0.32 4.38
CA VAL A 86 -27.64 0.33 3.42
C VAL A 86 -28.18 1.72 3.07
N LEU A 87 -27.31 2.72 3.18
CA LEU A 87 -27.51 4.08 2.70
C LEU A 87 -26.47 4.41 1.65
N ARG A 88 -26.92 4.95 0.51
CA ARG A 88 -26.01 5.37 -0.57
C ARG A 88 -25.94 6.89 -0.62
N LEU A 89 -24.73 7.42 -0.51
CA LEU A 89 -24.46 8.85 -0.62
C LEU A 89 -24.02 9.19 -2.04
N VAL A 90 -24.52 10.32 -2.54
CA VAL A 90 -24.09 10.90 -3.83
C VAL A 90 -22.75 11.62 -3.66
N PHE A 91 -22.60 12.42 -2.59
CA PHE A 91 -21.38 13.16 -2.31
C PHE A 91 -21.07 13.23 -0.80
N PRO A 92 -19.85 12.82 -0.37
CA PRO A 92 -18.91 12.00 -1.14
C PRO A 92 -19.59 10.69 -1.56
N LYS A 93 -19.27 10.19 -2.76
CA LYS A 93 -19.83 8.91 -3.24
C LYS A 93 -19.40 7.80 -2.29
N ALA A 94 -20.37 7.21 -1.59
CA ALA A 94 -20.11 6.19 -0.57
C ALA A 94 -21.32 5.29 -0.38
N SER A 95 -21.10 4.07 0.09
CA SER A 95 -22.13 3.22 0.69
C SER A 95 -21.85 3.10 2.18
N VAL A 96 -22.85 3.41 2.99
CA VAL A 96 -22.78 3.37 4.45
C VAL A 96 -23.74 2.28 4.94
N LEU A 97 -23.18 1.35 5.70
CA LEU A 97 -23.90 0.24 6.32
C LEU A 97 -24.12 0.58 7.78
N ILE A 98 -25.35 0.50 8.26
CA ILE A 98 -25.74 0.75 9.65
C ILE A 98 -26.26 -0.56 10.23
N PHE A 99 -25.77 -0.93 11.40
CA PHE A 99 -26.19 -2.14 12.11
C PHE A 99 -26.92 -1.75 13.39
N GLU A 100 -27.89 -2.56 13.82
CA GLU A 100 -28.65 -2.37 15.08
C GLU A 100 -27.74 -2.17 16.29
N SER A 101 -26.55 -2.77 16.26
CA SER A 101 -25.56 -2.61 17.32
C SER A 101 -25.03 -1.18 17.49
N GLY A 102 -25.30 -0.23 16.58
CA GLY A 102 -24.64 1.09 16.57
C GLY A 102 -23.36 1.12 15.74
N LYS A 103 -22.96 0.00 15.12
CA LYS A 103 -21.82 -0.04 14.20
C LYS A 103 -22.21 0.62 12.88
N ILE A 104 -21.34 1.48 12.37
CA ILE A 104 -21.40 2.03 11.01
C ILE A 104 -20.17 1.59 10.24
N VAL A 105 -20.35 1.18 8.98
CA VAL A 105 -19.27 0.89 8.04
C VAL A 105 -19.44 1.72 6.79
N CYS A 106 -18.42 2.49 6.42
CA CYS A 106 -18.38 3.28 5.20
C CYS A 106 -17.42 2.65 4.19
N THR A 107 -17.85 2.52 2.93
CA THR A 107 -17.05 2.03 1.81
C THR A 107 -17.30 2.88 0.55
N GLY A 108 -16.39 2.80 -0.43
CA GLY A 108 -16.50 3.48 -1.73
C GLY A 108 -15.82 4.85 -1.80
N THR A 109 -15.31 5.37 -0.68
CA THR A 109 -14.55 6.63 -0.65
C THR A 109 -13.10 6.41 -1.06
N LYS A 110 -12.40 7.48 -1.45
CA LYS A 110 -10.98 7.42 -1.90
C LYS A 110 -9.99 7.96 -0.87
N SER A 111 -10.47 8.40 0.29
CA SER A 111 -9.61 8.86 1.38
C SER A 111 -10.28 8.71 2.75
N LYS A 112 -9.48 8.76 3.82
CA LYS A 112 -9.96 8.77 5.20
C LYS A 112 -10.84 10.01 5.47
N GLU A 113 -10.45 11.16 4.94
CA GLU A 113 -11.19 12.42 5.11
C GLU A 113 -12.55 12.36 4.40
N GLN A 114 -12.62 11.68 3.25
CA GLN A 114 -13.89 11.42 2.59
C GLN A 114 -14.78 10.45 3.38
N SER A 115 -14.23 9.37 3.97
CA SER A 115 -15.03 8.45 4.79
C SER A 115 -15.54 9.10 6.06
N ILE A 116 -14.75 9.96 6.72
CA ILE A 116 -15.17 10.76 7.88
C ILE A 116 -16.37 11.65 7.49
N ARG A 117 -16.25 12.43 6.40
CA ARG A 117 -17.35 13.28 5.92
C ARG A 117 -18.60 12.47 5.55
N ALA A 118 -18.44 11.30 4.94
CA ALA A 118 -19.54 10.40 4.61
C ALA A 118 -20.30 9.94 5.87
N ILE A 119 -19.56 9.49 6.88
CA ILE A 119 -20.14 9.04 8.15
C ILE A 119 -20.85 10.21 8.84
N HIS A 120 -20.24 11.39 8.90
CA HIS A 120 -20.85 12.55 9.54
C HIS A 120 -22.12 12.99 8.81
N SER A 121 -22.12 12.97 7.47
CA SER A 121 -23.32 13.27 6.68
C SER A 121 -24.47 12.32 7.00
N VAL A 122 -24.18 11.03 7.18
CA VAL A 122 -25.20 10.05 7.61
C VAL A 122 -25.67 10.33 9.03
N VAL A 123 -24.77 10.56 9.98
CA VAL A 123 -25.13 10.86 11.38
C VAL A 123 -26.01 12.11 11.47
N SER A 124 -25.65 13.20 10.79
CA SER A 124 -26.46 14.42 10.74
C SER A 124 -27.83 14.17 10.09
N ARG A 125 -27.89 13.33 9.06
CA ARG A 125 -29.15 12.96 8.41
C ARG A 125 -30.05 12.14 9.35
N LEU A 126 -29.49 11.20 10.10
CA LEU A 126 -30.22 10.42 11.11
C LEU A 126 -30.75 11.35 12.22
N ALA A 127 -29.90 12.23 12.75
CA ALA A 127 -30.28 13.19 13.79
C ALA A 127 -31.42 14.12 13.33
N ALA A 128 -31.40 14.59 12.08
CA ALA A 128 -32.47 15.41 11.51
C ALA A 128 -33.84 14.71 11.44
N HIS A 129 -33.86 13.37 11.51
CA HIS A 129 -35.07 12.55 11.55
C HIS A 129 -35.35 12.00 12.97
N GLY A 130 -34.74 12.59 14.00
CA GLY A 130 -34.96 12.23 15.40
C GLY A 130 -34.30 10.92 15.83
N ILE A 131 -33.35 10.39 15.04
CA ILE A 131 -32.59 9.19 15.38
C ILE A 131 -31.32 9.61 16.12
N ASP A 132 -31.33 9.39 17.43
CA ASP A 132 -30.21 9.69 18.31
C ASP A 132 -29.19 8.54 18.33
N MET A 133 -27.94 8.88 18.01
CA MET A 133 -26.80 7.96 17.92
C MET A 133 -25.88 8.04 19.16
N GLY A 134 -26.24 8.86 20.15
CA GLY A 134 -25.42 9.16 21.33
C GLY A 134 -24.69 10.50 21.22
N GLU A 135 -24.25 11.01 22.37
CA GLU A 135 -23.59 12.32 22.48
C GLU A 135 -22.10 12.26 22.11
N LYS A 136 -21.47 11.10 22.34
CA LYS A 136 -20.04 10.92 22.09
C LYS A 136 -19.80 10.57 20.64
N GLU A 137 -19.03 11.40 19.96
CA GLU A 137 -18.53 11.10 18.62
C GLU A 137 -17.53 9.92 18.68
N PRO A 138 -17.78 8.83 17.95
CA PRO A 138 -16.90 7.67 17.99
C PRO A 138 -15.63 7.88 17.19
N GLU A 139 -14.58 7.15 17.54
CA GLU A 139 -13.40 7.08 16.69
C GLU A 139 -13.73 6.40 15.36
N ILE A 140 -13.35 7.05 14.25
CA ILE A 140 -13.49 6.51 12.91
C ILE A 140 -12.18 5.83 12.52
N GLU A 141 -12.21 4.51 12.51
CA GLU A 141 -11.05 3.67 12.20
C GLU A 141 -11.05 3.24 10.74
N VAL A 142 -9.89 3.31 10.08
CA VAL A 142 -9.71 2.69 8.76
C VAL A 142 -9.46 1.19 8.96
N GLN A 143 -10.31 0.37 8.33
CA GLN A 143 -10.20 -1.08 8.38
C GLN A 143 -9.42 -1.64 7.19
N ASN A 144 -9.56 -1.00 6.02
CA ASN A 144 -8.82 -1.38 4.82
C ASN A 144 -8.73 -0.21 3.83
N MET A 145 -7.61 -0.15 3.10
CA MET A 145 -7.38 0.71 1.96
C MET A 145 -6.97 -0.16 0.78
N VAL A 146 -7.58 0.11 -0.38
CA VAL A 146 -7.25 -0.54 -1.65
C VAL A 146 -6.61 0.50 -2.56
N ALA A 147 -5.46 0.15 -3.14
CA ALA A 147 -4.76 0.97 -4.11
C ALA A 147 -4.66 0.27 -5.46
N SER A 148 -4.83 1.05 -6.52
CA SER A 148 -4.37 0.71 -7.86
C SER A 148 -2.99 1.30 -8.06
N VAL A 149 -2.08 0.55 -8.66
CA VAL A 149 -0.69 0.94 -8.84
C VAL A 149 -0.28 0.70 -10.30
N ASN A 150 0.56 1.57 -10.84
CA ASN A 150 1.21 1.37 -12.12
C ASN A 150 2.72 1.48 -11.95
N LEU A 151 3.43 0.36 -12.11
CA LEU A 151 4.89 0.30 -12.08
C LEU A 151 5.55 0.80 -13.38
N LYS A 152 4.75 1.08 -14.43
CA LYS A 152 5.20 1.57 -15.75
C LYS A 152 6.16 0.64 -16.50
N GLY A 153 6.19 -0.66 -16.16
CA GLY A 153 6.97 -1.67 -16.87
C GLY A 153 6.17 -2.96 -17.09
N ALA A 154 6.56 -3.77 -18.07
CA ALA A 154 5.94 -5.08 -18.31
C ALA A 154 6.57 -6.14 -17.40
N ILE A 155 5.73 -6.96 -16.75
CA ILE A 155 6.14 -8.03 -15.82
C ILE A 155 5.95 -9.38 -16.49
N ASN A 156 6.96 -10.24 -16.43
CA ASN A 156 6.84 -11.64 -16.87
C ASN A 156 6.21 -12.47 -15.73
N LEU A 157 4.92 -12.77 -15.82
CA LEU A 157 4.17 -13.44 -14.75
C LEU A 157 4.60 -14.90 -14.56
N GLU A 158 4.88 -15.61 -15.65
CA GLU A 158 5.32 -17.02 -15.63
C GLU A 158 6.67 -17.17 -14.93
N LYS A 159 7.62 -16.28 -15.23
CA LYS A 159 8.93 -16.23 -14.57
C LYS A 159 8.77 -15.77 -13.12
N SER A 160 7.91 -14.80 -12.86
CA SER A 160 7.63 -14.31 -11.50
C SER A 160 7.06 -15.42 -10.61
N ALA A 161 6.13 -16.24 -11.14
CA ALA A 161 5.51 -17.35 -10.41
C ALA A 161 6.51 -18.41 -9.94
N ARG A 162 7.60 -18.61 -10.70
CA ARG A 162 8.67 -19.58 -10.36
C ARG A 162 9.66 -19.04 -9.32
N ILE A 163 9.79 -17.71 -9.24
CA ILE A 163 10.87 -17.06 -8.48
C ILE A 163 10.34 -16.42 -7.19
N LEU A 164 9.15 -15.83 -7.22
CA LEU A 164 8.57 -15.15 -6.06
C LEU A 164 8.02 -16.18 -5.07
N PRO A 165 8.38 -16.09 -3.78
CA PRO A 165 7.77 -16.94 -2.77
C PRO A 165 6.31 -16.53 -2.53
N ARG A 166 5.49 -17.46 -2.06
CA ARG A 166 4.09 -17.21 -1.62
C ARG A 166 3.24 -16.49 -2.66
N CYS A 167 3.47 -16.83 -3.93
CA CYS A 167 2.61 -16.39 -5.02
C CYS A 167 1.82 -17.55 -5.63
N MET A 168 0.76 -17.20 -6.36
CA MET A 168 -0.06 -18.13 -7.12
C MET A 168 -0.40 -17.48 -8.46
N TYR A 169 -0.20 -18.21 -9.56
CA TYR A 169 -0.53 -17.74 -10.90
C TYR A 169 -1.06 -18.91 -11.72
N GLU A 170 -2.36 -18.86 -11.99
CA GLU A 170 -3.10 -19.86 -12.77
C GLU A 170 -3.89 -19.08 -13.84
N PRO A 171 -3.28 -18.74 -15.00
CA PRO A 171 -3.84 -17.78 -15.96
C PRO A 171 -5.22 -18.18 -16.50
N GLU A 172 -5.51 -19.49 -16.57
CA GLU A 172 -6.81 -20.03 -16.97
C GLU A 172 -7.92 -19.75 -15.94
N GLN A 173 -7.56 -19.56 -14.66
CA GLN A 173 -8.49 -19.27 -13.57
C GLN A 173 -8.57 -17.76 -13.30
N PHE A 174 -7.43 -17.08 -13.35
CA PHE A 174 -7.35 -15.66 -13.04
C PHE A 174 -6.13 -15.00 -13.73
N PRO A 175 -6.30 -13.85 -14.41
CA PRO A 175 -5.25 -13.26 -15.25
C PRO A 175 -4.11 -12.59 -14.49
N ALA A 176 -4.17 -12.49 -13.16
CA ALA A 176 -3.14 -11.84 -12.36
C ALA A 176 -2.45 -12.82 -11.42
N LEU A 177 -1.16 -12.60 -11.18
CA LEU A 177 -0.40 -13.29 -10.15
C LEU A 177 -0.81 -12.73 -8.79
N ILE A 178 -1.23 -13.61 -7.88
CA ILE A 178 -1.58 -13.27 -6.51
C ILE A 178 -0.32 -13.39 -5.67
N TYR A 179 0.22 -12.26 -5.21
CA TYR A 179 1.39 -12.20 -4.35
C TYR A 179 0.98 -11.89 -2.91
N ARG A 180 1.39 -12.74 -1.96
CA ARG A 180 1.18 -12.51 -0.53
C ARG A 180 2.48 -12.08 0.11
N MET A 181 2.49 -10.87 0.69
CA MET A 181 3.67 -10.33 1.35
C MET A 181 4.01 -11.12 2.62
N SER A 182 5.28 -11.12 3.01
CA SER A 182 5.73 -11.70 4.27
C SER A 182 4.94 -11.18 5.45
N ASP A 183 4.54 -12.09 6.34
CA ASP A 183 4.15 -11.79 7.72
C ASP A 183 3.01 -10.77 7.87
N THR A 184 2.17 -10.64 6.83
CA THR A 184 1.05 -9.69 6.79
C THR A 184 -0.15 -10.30 6.08
N SER A 185 -1.35 -9.77 6.37
CA SER A 185 -2.59 -10.07 5.63
C SER A 185 -2.68 -9.37 4.27
N LYS A 186 -1.56 -8.81 3.77
CA LYS A 186 -1.52 -7.96 2.58
C LYS A 186 -1.37 -8.79 1.32
N VAL A 187 -2.22 -8.47 0.34
CA VAL A 187 -2.28 -9.17 -0.93
C VAL A 187 -2.09 -8.16 -2.06
N MET A 188 -1.29 -8.54 -3.04
CA MET A 188 -1.14 -7.82 -4.29
C MET A 188 -1.57 -8.70 -5.47
N LEU A 189 -2.41 -8.14 -6.33
CA LEU A 189 -2.72 -8.73 -7.63
C LEU A 189 -1.81 -8.07 -8.65
N VAL A 190 -0.94 -8.85 -9.28
CA VAL A 190 0.11 -8.38 -10.19
C VAL A 190 -0.27 -8.75 -11.62
N PHE A 191 -0.41 -7.76 -12.49
CA PHE A 191 -0.75 -7.96 -13.90
C PHE A 191 0.50 -7.83 -14.77
N GLY A 192 0.57 -8.59 -15.87
CA GLY A 192 1.73 -8.55 -16.78
C GLY A 192 1.97 -7.17 -17.41
N SER A 193 0.96 -6.29 -17.41
CA SER A 193 1.08 -4.90 -17.85
C SER A 193 1.83 -3.97 -16.88
N GLY A 194 2.27 -4.46 -15.71
CA GLY A 194 2.84 -3.62 -14.64
C GLY A 194 1.82 -2.94 -13.74
N LYS A 195 0.53 -3.20 -13.95
CA LYS A 195 -0.52 -2.74 -13.04
C LYS A 195 -0.56 -3.65 -11.82
N LEU A 196 -0.79 -3.08 -10.65
CA LEU A 196 -1.03 -3.82 -9.41
C LEU A 196 -2.33 -3.37 -8.75
N VAL A 197 -2.98 -4.28 -8.03
CA VAL A 197 -3.99 -3.93 -7.02
C VAL A 197 -3.45 -4.37 -5.68
N CYS A 198 -3.33 -3.44 -4.73
CA CYS A 198 -2.85 -3.69 -3.38
C CYS A 198 -4.01 -3.56 -2.38
N THR A 199 -4.21 -4.55 -1.50
CA THR A 199 -5.25 -4.57 -0.47
C THR A 199 -4.73 -5.17 0.84
N GLY A 200 -5.42 -4.89 1.95
CA GLY A 200 -5.07 -5.37 3.29
C GLY A 200 -4.27 -4.36 4.12
N ASN A 201 -4.18 -3.11 3.67
CA ASN A 201 -3.43 -2.04 4.34
C ASN A 201 -4.38 -1.09 5.07
N LYS A 202 -3.98 -0.50 6.18
CA LYS A 202 -4.79 0.48 6.91
C LYS A 202 -4.35 1.93 6.70
N THR A 203 -3.13 2.13 6.21
CA THR A 203 -2.55 3.46 5.99
C THR A 203 -1.95 3.60 4.59
N LYS A 204 -1.75 4.84 4.15
CA LYS A 204 -1.10 5.12 2.87
C LYS A 204 0.37 4.68 2.92
N GLU A 205 1.05 4.92 4.03
CA GLU A 205 2.45 4.60 4.23
C GLU A 205 2.70 3.09 4.13
N GLU A 206 1.78 2.28 4.64
CA GLU A 206 1.82 0.82 4.48
C GLU A 206 1.71 0.41 3.02
N ILE A 207 0.85 1.07 2.24
CA ILE A 207 0.70 0.81 0.80
C ILE A 207 1.99 1.17 0.07
N PHE A 208 2.56 2.35 0.32
CA PHE A 208 3.81 2.77 -0.35
C PHE A 208 4.95 1.80 -0.06
N LYS A 209 5.16 1.43 1.21
CA LYS A 209 6.17 0.43 1.60
C LYS A 209 5.95 -0.92 0.95
N ALA A 210 4.68 -1.34 0.86
CA ALA A 210 4.32 -2.60 0.24
C ALA A 210 4.67 -2.59 -1.26
N VAL A 211 4.29 -1.52 -1.96
CA VAL A 211 4.58 -1.33 -3.39
C VAL A 211 6.06 -1.26 -3.65
N GLU A 212 6.80 -0.47 -2.88
CA GLU A 212 8.26 -0.34 -2.97
C GLU A 212 8.95 -1.69 -2.77
N SER A 213 8.54 -2.45 -1.74
CA SER A 213 9.10 -3.77 -1.48
C SER A 213 8.93 -4.74 -2.65
N LEU A 214 7.73 -4.83 -3.24
CA LEU A 214 7.53 -5.71 -4.40
C LEU A 214 8.27 -5.17 -5.64
N HIS A 215 8.23 -3.86 -5.87
CA HIS A 215 8.89 -3.22 -7.01
C HIS A 215 10.40 -3.48 -7.00
N SER A 216 11.08 -3.28 -5.87
CA SER A 216 12.50 -3.61 -5.73
C SER A 216 12.80 -5.08 -6.01
N ILE A 217 11.98 -6.02 -5.50
CA ILE A 217 12.16 -7.45 -5.76
C ILE A 217 12.01 -7.77 -7.26
N LEU A 218 11.06 -7.13 -7.94
CA LEU A 218 10.85 -7.33 -9.37
C LEU A 218 12.04 -6.82 -10.19
N GLU A 219 12.64 -5.69 -9.80
CA GLU A 219 13.81 -5.14 -10.47
C GLU A 219 15.07 -5.96 -10.21
N GLU A 220 15.37 -6.27 -8.96
CA GLU A 220 16.54 -7.08 -8.56
C GLU A 220 16.57 -8.44 -9.25
N LYS A 221 15.40 -9.04 -9.46
CA LYS A 221 15.25 -10.37 -10.08
C LYS A 221 15.02 -10.32 -11.59
N MET A 222 15.09 -9.13 -12.19
CA MET A 222 14.88 -8.92 -13.64
C MET A 222 13.56 -9.55 -14.10
N LEU A 223 12.48 -9.28 -13.35
CA LEU A 223 11.11 -9.74 -13.59
C LEU A 223 10.25 -8.66 -14.23
N ILE A 224 10.61 -7.39 -14.06
CA ILE A 224 10.02 -6.23 -14.73
C ILE A 224 10.97 -5.67 -15.79
N SER A 225 10.40 -5.16 -16.88
CA SER A 225 11.11 -4.53 -17.98
C SER A 225 10.45 -3.21 -18.35
N TYR A 226 11.26 -2.16 -18.52
CA TYR A 226 10.80 -0.84 -18.95
C TYR A 226 11.08 -0.69 -20.44
N ARG A 227 10.11 -0.14 -21.19
CA ARG A 227 10.25 0.16 -22.61
C ARG A 227 10.59 1.63 -22.80
#